data_AF-A0YXF4-F1
#
_entry.id   AF-A0YXF4-F1
#
_cell.length_a   1.000
_cell.length_b   1.000
_cell.length_c   1.000
_cell.angle_alpha   90.00
_cell.angle_beta   90.00
_cell.angle_gamma   90.00
#
_symmetry.space_group_name_H-M   'P 1'
#
loop_
_entity.id
_entity.type
_entity.pdbx_description
1 polymer ?
#
loop_
_entity_poly.entity_id
_entity_poly.type
_entity_poly.pdbx_seq_one_letter_code
_entity_poly.pdbx_strand_id
1 'polypeptide(L)'
;MIPNFNSSINSQMYTLQLHQQGLSIQEIAHRRNVSESVVSGHLIKLIGTSQSVDINRLVSLPRQQAITEAIGAVGDTRLQIIYEYLGEQYSYDEICLVRAALRQYRMEF
;
A
#
# COMPACT_ATOMS: atom_id res chain seq x y z
N MET A 1 10.98 26.32 -13.41
CA MET A 1 11.32 25.34 -12.37
C MET A 1 10.74 23.99 -12.79
N ILE A 2 11.58 23.01 -13.10
CA ILE A 2 11.14 21.63 -13.35
C ILE A 2 10.99 20.97 -11.96
N PRO A 3 9.90 20.24 -11.66
CA PRO A 3 9.80 19.52 -10.39
C PRO A 3 10.97 18.55 -10.27
N ASN A 4 11.68 18.57 -9.14
CA ASN A 4 12.79 17.64 -8.88
C ASN A 4 12.23 16.24 -8.55
N PHE A 5 11.79 15.51 -9.59
CA PHE A 5 11.21 14.17 -9.47
C PHE A 5 12.16 13.15 -8.83
N ASN A 6 13.49 13.36 -8.92
CA ASN A 6 14.48 12.43 -8.39
C ASN A 6 14.42 12.24 -6.87
N SER A 7 14.09 13.29 -6.10
CA SER A 7 14.07 13.19 -4.64
C SER A 7 12.94 12.27 -4.12
N SER A 8 11.77 12.32 -4.77
CA SER A 8 10.61 11.51 -4.38
C SER A 8 10.79 10.03 -4.74
N ILE A 9 11.30 9.73 -5.93
CA ILE A 9 11.61 8.35 -6.36
C ILE A 9 12.68 7.75 -5.44
N ASN A 10 13.75 8.49 -5.14
CA ASN A 10 14.79 8.03 -4.20
C ASN A 10 14.22 7.74 -2.81
N SER A 11 13.28 8.57 -2.34
CA SER A 11 12.63 8.38 -1.04
C SER A 11 11.72 7.15 -1.00
N GLN A 12 10.99 6.86 -2.09
CA GLN A 12 10.21 5.64 -2.25
C GLN A 12 11.11 4.41 -2.29
N MET A 13 12.18 4.44 -3.08
CA MET A 13 13.13 3.34 -3.17
C MET A 13 13.84 3.06 -1.84
N TYR A 14 14.18 4.09 -1.07
CA TYR A 14 14.71 3.89 0.27
C TYR A 14 13.68 3.21 1.18
N THR A 15 12.40 3.59 1.08
CA THR A 15 11.29 2.90 1.79
C THR A 15 11.25 1.41 1.43
N LEU A 16 11.36 1.10 0.14
CA LEU A 16 11.33 -0.28 -0.35
C LEU A 16 12.49 -1.11 0.21
N GLN A 17 13.71 -0.56 0.17
CA GLN A 17 14.89 -1.24 0.71
C GLN A 17 14.71 -1.59 2.18
N LEU A 18 14.17 -0.65 2.97
CA LEU A 18 13.94 -0.87 4.39
C LEU A 18 12.83 -1.90 4.66
N HIS A 19 11.79 -1.94 3.83
CA HIS A 19 10.73 -2.97 3.86
C HIS A 19 11.28 -4.36 3.52
N GLN A 20 12.16 -4.44 2.51
CA GLN A 20 12.80 -5.71 2.11
C GLN A 20 13.77 -6.25 3.15
N GLN A 21 14.37 -5.39 3.98
CA GLN A 21 15.10 -5.78 5.19
C GLN A 21 14.18 -6.31 6.30
N GLY A 22 12.87 -6.18 6.12
CA GLY A 22 11.87 -6.72 7.00
C GLY A 22 11.43 -5.82 8.14
N LEU A 23 11.72 -4.53 8.06
CA LEU A 23 11.21 -3.58 9.04
C LEU A 23 9.73 -3.28 8.78
N SER A 24 8.99 -3.11 9.86
CA SER A 24 7.60 -2.66 9.87
C SER A 24 7.47 -1.20 9.43
N ILE A 25 6.24 -0.80 9.06
CA ILE A 25 5.91 0.59 8.73
C ILE A 25 6.38 1.57 9.82
N GLN A 26 6.13 1.24 11.08
CA GLN A 26 6.52 2.05 12.24
C GLN A 26 8.05 2.18 12.35
N GLU A 27 8.79 1.09 12.21
CA GLU A 27 10.26 1.11 12.27
C GLU A 27 10.87 1.88 11.09
N ILE A 28 10.29 1.75 9.90
CA ILE A 28 10.69 2.52 8.72
C ILE A 28 10.43 4.01 8.93
N ALA A 29 9.25 4.37 9.44
CA ALA A 29 8.86 5.74 9.73
C ALA A 29 9.83 6.38 10.73
N HIS A 30 10.11 5.68 11.83
CA HIS A 30 11.07 6.09 12.85
C HIS A 30 12.48 6.28 12.27
N ARG A 31 13.01 5.27 11.56
CA ARG A 31 14.36 5.30 11.00
C ARG A 31 14.56 6.39 9.94
N ARG A 32 13.50 6.73 9.19
CA ARG A 32 13.52 7.76 8.15
C ARG A 32 13.11 9.14 8.65
N ASN A 33 12.66 9.25 9.91
CA ASN A 33 12.09 10.46 10.48
C ASN A 33 10.93 11.03 9.61
N VAL A 34 9.99 10.16 9.23
CA VAL A 34 8.76 10.51 8.49
C VAL A 34 7.55 9.88 9.18
N SER A 35 6.33 10.27 8.80
CA SER A 35 5.12 9.62 9.34
C SER A 35 4.86 8.26 8.70
N GLU A 36 4.13 7.40 9.42
CA GLU A 36 3.67 6.10 8.91
C GLU A 36 2.85 6.24 7.63
N SER A 37 1.98 7.24 7.52
CA SER A 37 1.19 7.50 6.31
C SER A 37 2.06 7.81 5.08
N VAL A 38 3.22 8.44 5.26
CA VAL A 38 4.18 8.66 4.15
C VAL A 38 4.81 7.33 3.72
N VAL A 39 5.11 6.44 4.67
CA VAL A 39 5.62 5.09 4.39
C VAL A 39 4.58 4.26 3.64
N SER A 40 3.35 4.15 4.16
CA SER A 40 2.23 3.47 3.50
C SER A 40 2.01 4.02 2.10
N GLY A 41 1.97 5.36 1.95
CA GLY A 41 1.79 6.02 0.66
C GLY A 41 2.91 5.71 -0.35
N HIS A 42 4.15 5.53 0.10
CA HIS A 42 5.24 5.07 -0.76
C HIS A 42 5.04 3.62 -1.19
N LEU A 43 4.71 2.71 -0.27
CA LEU A 43 4.50 1.30 -0.56
C LEU A 43 3.32 1.08 -1.53
N ILE A 44 2.21 1.81 -1.34
CA ILE A 44 1.05 1.80 -2.25
C ILE A 44 1.46 2.20 -3.68
N LYS A 45 2.26 3.27 -3.83
CA LYS A 45 2.75 3.72 -5.14
C LYS A 45 3.67 2.69 -5.78
N LEU A 46 4.58 2.10 -4.99
CA LEU A 46 5.53 1.10 -5.46
C LEU A 46 4.83 -0.16 -5.98
N ILE A 47 3.81 -0.66 -5.25
CA ILE A 47 2.95 -1.77 -5.72
C ILE A 47 2.32 -1.42 -7.07
N GLY A 48 1.76 -0.21 -7.21
CA GLY A 48 1.16 0.26 -8.47
C GLY A 48 2.15 0.39 -9.64
N THR A 49 3.45 0.40 -9.38
CA THR A 49 4.53 0.41 -10.39
C THR A 49 5.20 -0.96 -10.57
N SER A 50 4.56 -2.03 -10.11
CA SER A 50 5.04 -3.42 -10.20
C SER A 50 6.37 -3.68 -9.50
N GLN A 51 6.70 -2.90 -8.47
CA GLN A 51 7.85 -3.18 -7.60
C GLN A 51 7.51 -4.29 -6.61
N SER A 52 8.51 -5.09 -6.26
CA SER A 52 8.35 -6.24 -5.35
C SER A 52 8.19 -5.80 -3.89
N VAL A 53 6.98 -5.37 -3.54
CA VAL A 53 6.53 -5.10 -2.17
C VAL A 53 5.81 -6.34 -1.65
N ASP A 54 6.33 -6.93 -0.58
CA ASP A 54 5.66 -8.05 0.09
C ASP A 54 4.47 -7.54 0.92
N ILE A 55 3.26 -7.66 0.38
CA ILE A 55 2.02 -7.23 1.03
C ILE A 55 1.67 -8.08 2.25
N ASN A 56 2.15 -9.34 2.33
CA ASN A 56 1.86 -10.22 3.47
C ASN A 56 2.49 -9.74 4.77
N ARG A 57 3.49 -8.86 4.68
CA ARG A 57 4.12 -8.18 5.82
C ARG A 57 3.40 -6.91 6.25
N LEU A 58 2.46 -6.43 5.44
CA LEU A 58 1.75 -5.17 5.66
C LEU A 58 0.30 -5.42 6.08
N VAL A 59 -0.34 -6.41 5.46
CA VAL A 59 -1.74 -6.77 5.72
C VAL A 59 -1.80 -8.29 5.89
N SER A 60 -2.45 -8.78 6.95
CA SER A 60 -2.58 -10.22 7.17
C SER A 60 -3.45 -10.88 6.09
N LEU A 61 -3.16 -12.13 5.74
CA LEU A 61 -3.89 -12.85 4.69
C LEU A 61 -5.42 -12.85 4.88
N PRO A 62 -5.99 -13.08 6.07
CA PRO A 62 -7.44 -13.01 6.27
C PRO A 62 -8.02 -11.62 5.96
N ARG A 63 -7.27 -10.56 6.28
CA ARG A 63 -7.69 -9.17 6.02
C ARG A 63 -7.57 -8.84 4.54
N GLN A 64 -6.53 -9.33 3.87
CA GLN A 64 -6.40 -9.24 2.41
C GLN A 64 -7.59 -9.90 1.70
N GLN A 65 -7.99 -11.09 2.14
CA GLN A 65 -9.14 -11.82 1.58
C GLN A 65 -10.45 -11.02 1.75
N ALA A 66 -10.74 -10.56 2.97
CA ALA A 66 -11.94 -9.74 3.23
C ALA A 66 -11.98 -8.46 2.37
N ILE A 67 -10.85 -7.75 2.25
CA ILE A 67 -10.77 -6.55 1.42
C ILE A 67 -10.93 -6.89 -0.08
N THR A 68 -10.34 -7.99 -0.54
CA THR A 68 -10.45 -8.47 -1.93
C THR A 68 -11.90 -8.79 -2.29
N GLU A 69 -12.61 -9.48 -1.39
CA GLU A 69 -14.03 -9.79 -1.55
C GLU A 69 -14.89 -8.52 -1.56
N ALA A 70 -14.64 -7.58 -0.65
CA ALA A 70 -15.33 -6.29 -0.63
C ALA A 70 -15.13 -5.54 -1.94
N ILE A 71 -13.89 -5.46 -2.45
CA ILE A 71 -13.59 -4.85 -3.75
C ILE A 71 -14.33 -5.57 -4.89
N GLY A 72 -14.44 -6.90 -4.84
CA GLY A 72 -15.21 -7.68 -5.81
C GLY A 72 -16.71 -7.37 -5.78
N ALA A 73 -17.25 -7.10 -4.60
CA ALA A 73 -18.68 -6.84 -4.40
C ALA A 73 -19.10 -5.40 -4.75
N VAL A 74 -18.33 -4.39 -4.32
CA VAL A 74 -18.71 -2.98 -4.45
C VAL A 74 -17.89 -2.19 -5.49
N GLY A 75 -16.91 -2.84 -6.11
CA GLY A 75 -15.95 -2.22 -7.03
C GLY A 75 -14.78 -1.55 -6.32
N ASP A 76 -13.74 -1.21 -7.09
CA ASP A 76 -12.46 -0.71 -6.56
C ASP A 76 -12.31 0.82 -6.61
N THR A 77 -13.34 1.54 -7.07
CA THR A 77 -13.25 2.97 -7.38
C THR A 77 -13.39 3.85 -6.14
N ARG A 78 -14.42 3.63 -5.31
CA ARG A 78 -14.75 4.48 -4.16
C ARG A 78 -14.30 3.83 -2.84
N LEU A 79 -13.17 4.30 -2.29
CA LEU A 79 -12.63 3.79 -1.02
C LEU A 79 -13.62 3.81 0.14
N GLN A 80 -14.40 4.88 0.24
CA GLN A 80 -15.41 5.02 1.30
C GLN A 80 -16.44 3.88 1.27
N ILE A 81 -16.92 3.49 0.08
CA ILE A 81 -17.89 2.39 -0.03
C ILE A 81 -17.26 1.06 0.40
N ILE A 82 -16.00 0.82 0.05
CA ILE A 82 -15.28 -0.39 0.49
C ILE A 82 -15.13 -0.40 2.02
N TYR A 83 -14.76 0.75 2.61
CA TYR A 83 -14.61 0.92 4.06
C TYR A 83 -15.92 0.68 4.82
N GLU A 84 -17.02 1.26 4.34
CA GLU A 84 -18.37 1.08 4.89
C GLU A 84 -18.82 -0.38 4.76
N TYR A 85 -18.59 -1.03 3.61
CA TYR A 85 -18.93 -2.44 3.38
C TYR A 85 -18.17 -3.37 4.34
N LEU A 86 -16.93 -3.03 4.68
CA LEU A 86 -16.10 -3.76 5.62
C LEU A 86 -16.45 -3.49 7.10
N GLY A 87 -17.51 -2.71 7.38
CA GLY A 87 -17.94 -2.39 8.73
C GLY A 87 -16.96 -1.51 9.49
N GLU A 88 -16.16 -0.71 8.78
CA GLU A 88 -15.24 0.28 9.34
C GLU A 88 -14.09 -0.30 10.20
N GLN A 89 -13.88 -1.63 10.14
CA GLN A 89 -12.86 -2.35 10.94
C GLN A 89 -11.45 -2.39 10.29
N TYR A 90 -11.28 -1.70 9.16
CA TYR A 90 -10.07 -1.76 8.34
C TYR A 90 -9.54 -0.38 8.06
N SER A 91 -8.24 -0.16 8.24
CA SER A 91 -7.66 1.14 7.94
C SER A 91 -7.72 1.43 6.43
N TYR A 92 -7.83 2.71 6.08
CA TYR A 92 -7.75 3.12 4.68
C TYR A 92 -6.44 2.69 4.01
N ASP A 93 -5.35 2.62 4.75
CA ASP A 93 -4.04 2.18 4.26
C ASP A 93 -4.09 0.70 3.84
N GLU A 94 -4.67 -0.18 4.66
CA GLU A 94 -4.84 -1.61 4.31
C GLU A 94 -5.69 -1.78 3.05
N ILE A 95 -6.80 -1.04 2.96
CA ILE A 95 -7.67 -1.06 1.78
C ILE A 95 -6.91 -0.61 0.54
N CYS A 96 -6.11 0.46 0.65
CA CYS A 96 -5.32 0.97 -0.46
C CYS A 96 -4.21 0.00 -0.90
N LEU A 97 -3.52 -0.64 0.05
CA LEU A 97 -2.46 -1.62 -0.22
C LEU A 97 -3.01 -2.82 -0.99
N VAL A 98 -4.08 -3.43 -0.50
CA VAL A 98 -4.72 -4.58 -1.15
C VAL A 98 -5.26 -4.21 -2.52
N ARG A 99 -5.91 -3.05 -2.65
CA ARG A 99 -6.40 -2.56 -3.94
C ARG A 99 -5.26 -2.35 -4.94
N ALA A 100 -4.14 -1.78 -4.51
CA ALA A 100 -2.98 -1.60 -5.38
C ALA A 100 -2.45 -2.95 -5.88
N ALA A 101 -2.34 -3.94 -4.99
CA ALA A 101 -1.90 -5.28 -5.34
C ALA A 101 -2.86 -5.96 -6.32
N LEU A 102 -4.18 -5.90 -6.07
CA LEU A 102 -5.21 -6.42 -6.97
C LEU A 102 -5.11 -5.82 -8.39
N ARG A 103 -4.86 -4.51 -8.49
CA ARG A 103 -4.70 -3.83 -9.77
C ARG A 103 -3.45 -4.30 -10.51
N GLN A 104 -2.35 -4.50 -9.80
CA GLN A 104 -1.13 -5.06 -10.37
C GLN A 104 -1.40 -6.44 -10.97
N TYR A 105 -2.01 -7.37 -10.21
CA TYR A 105 -2.30 -8.72 -10.71
C TYR A 105 -3.27 -8.73 -11.90
N ARG A 106 -4.23 -7.80 -11.94
CA ARG A 106 -5.18 -7.65 -13.06
C ARG A 106 -4.53 -7.11 -14.35
N MET A 107 -3.38 -6.44 -14.26
CA MET A 107 -2.66 -5.92 -15.43
C MET A 107 -1.67 -6.93 -16.04
N GLU A 108 -1.45 -8.07 -15.39
CA GLU A 108 -0.53 -9.12 -15.84
C GLU A 108 -1.19 -10.18 -16.76
N PHE A 109 -2.43 -9.94 -17.23
CA PHE A 109 -3.20 -10.83 -18.12
C PHE A 109 -3.91 -10.09 -19.26
#